data_AF-A0A2V7BVI6-F1
#
_entry.id   AF-A0A2V7BVI6-F1
#
_cell.length_a   1.000
_cell.length_b   1.000
_cell.length_c   1.000
_cell.angle_alpha   90.00
_cell.angle_beta   90.00
_cell.angle_gamma   90.00
#
_symmetry.space_group_name_H-M   'P 1'
#
loop_
_entity.id
_entity.type
_entity.pdbx_description
1 polymer ?
#
loop_
_entity_poly.entity_id
_entity_poly.type
_entity_poly.pdbx_seq_one_letter_code
_entity_poly.pdbx_strand_id
1 'polypeptide(L)'
;MRAGVLVALLLMLAPRSAQACATCIASPFGDQTYTWPYIGLILLPFVLLSAVLGIFAHSAGYRPRVLARRLAARFSAKDDSQIIKETT
;
A
#
# COMPACT_ATOMS: atom_id res chain seq x y z
N MET A 1 56.00 -3.52 0.65
CA MET A 1 55.11 -4.19 1.63
C MET A 1 53.78 -3.47 1.84
N ARG A 2 53.74 -2.12 1.98
CA ARG A 2 52.49 -1.36 2.18
C ARG A 2 51.46 -1.45 1.03
N ALA A 3 51.92 -1.51 -0.22
CA ALA A 3 51.04 -1.60 -1.39
C ALA A 3 50.26 -2.93 -1.45
N GLY A 4 50.89 -4.06 -1.10
CA GLY A 4 50.22 -5.37 -1.09
C GLY A 4 49.14 -5.47 -0.02
N VAL A 5 49.35 -4.82 1.15
CA VAL A 5 48.34 -4.75 2.21
C VAL A 5 47.15 -3.88 1.79
N LEU A 6 47.39 -2.74 1.13
CA LEU A 6 46.32 -1.87 0.61
C LEU A 6 45.50 -2.57 -0.47
N VAL A 7 46.14 -3.29 -1.39
CA VAL A 7 45.49 -4.08 -2.43
C VAL A 7 44.64 -5.20 -1.81
N ALA A 8 45.19 -5.96 -0.85
CA ALA A 8 44.44 -7.00 -0.14
C ALA A 8 43.25 -6.43 0.66
N LEU A 9 43.40 -5.24 1.27
CA LEU A 9 42.32 -4.57 1.99
C LEU A 9 41.20 -4.10 1.05
N LEU A 10 41.57 -3.56 -0.13
CA LEU A 10 40.63 -3.20 -1.20
C LEU A 10 39.89 -4.43 -1.74
N LEU A 11 40.60 -5.54 -1.96
CA LEU A 11 40.03 -6.82 -2.41
C LEU A 11 39.18 -7.53 -1.35
N MET A 12 39.30 -7.17 -0.07
CA MET A 12 38.42 -7.68 1.01
C MET A 12 37.21 -6.78 1.25
N LEU A 13 37.33 -5.47 0.98
CA LEU A 13 36.24 -4.51 1.12
C LEU A 13 35.33 -4.47 -0.12
N ALA A 14 35.90 -4.61 -1.32
CA ALA A 14 35.19 -4.66 -2.59
C ALA A 14 34.17 -5.82 -2.75
N PRO A 15 34.42 -7.07 -2.30
CA PRO A 15 33.43 -8.13 -2.42
C PRO A 15 32.22 -7.90 -1.51
N ARG A 16 32.38 -7.21 -0.38
CA ARG A 16 31.24 -6.84 0.47
C ARG A 16 30.37 -5.76 -0.17
N SER A 17 30.96 -4.74 -0.80
CA SER A 17 30.18 -3.73 -1.52
C SER A 17 29.54 -4.30 -2.78
N ALA A 18 30.24 -5.18 -3.51
CA ALA A 18 29.68 -5.87 -4.67
C ALA A 18 28.54 -6.83 -4.30
N GLN A 19 28.66 -7.59 -3.21
CA GLN A 19 27.55 -8.42 -2.73
C GLN A 19 26.40 -7.58 -2.17
N ALA A 20 26.68 -6.50 -1.45
CA ALA A 20 25.65 -5.57 -1.01
C ALA A 20 24.91 -4.96 -2.20
N CYS A 21 25.61 -4.54 -3.26
CA CYS A 21 25.01 -4.04 -4.49
C CYS A 21 24.20 -5.12 -5.22
N ALA A 22 24.70 -6.35 -5.33
CA ALA A 22 23.96 -7.45 -5.94
C ALA A 22 22.67 -7.77 -5.17
N THR A 23 22.72 -7.78 -3.83
CA THR A 23 21.52 -7.95 -2.99
C THR A 23 20.60 -6.74 -3.02
N CYS A 24 21.13 -5.52 -3.14
CA CYS A 24 20.32 -4.30 -3.24
C CYS A 24 19.60 -4.23 -4.58
N ILE A 25 20.28 -4.52 -5.70
CA ILE A 25 19.70 -4.53 -7.05
C ILE A 25 18.73 -5.71 -7.21
N ALA A 26 19.06 -6.87 -6.67
CA ALA A 26 18.14 -8.02 -6.66
C ALA A 26 17.02 -7.89 -5.62
N SER A 27 17.07 -6.87 -4.75
CA SER A 27 15.98 -6.64 -3.81
C SER A 27 14.78 -6.05 -4.55
N PRO A 28 13.55 -6.43 -4.16
CA PRO A 28 12.32 -5.85 -4.68
C PRO A 28 12.25 -4.31 -4.51
N PHE A 29 13.10 -3.72 -3.68
CA PHE A 29 13.16 -2.28 -3.45
C PHE A 29 14.20 -1.56 -4.31
N GLY A 30 15.21 -2.26 -4.81
CA GLY A 30 16.24 -1.71 -5.70
C GLY A 30 15.98 -1.94 -7.19
N ASP A 31 15.18 -2.97 -7.53
CA ASP A 31 14.73 -3.20 -8.91
C ASP A 31 13.59 -2.24 -9.28
N GLN A 32 13.88 -1.28 -10.17
CA GLN A 32 12.89 -0.31 -10.65
C GLN A 32 11.77 -0.94 -11.49
N THR A 33 11.95 -2.16 -11.99
CA THR A 33 10.95 -2.89 -12.77
C THR A 33 9.95 -3.63 -11.88
N TYR A 34 10.26 -3.81 -10.59
CA TYR A 34 9.44 -4.57 -9.65
C TYR A 34 8.68 -3.65 -8.68
N THR A 35 7.60 -3.04 -9.15
CA THR A 35 6.82 -2.02 -8.39
C THR A 35 5.76 -2.60 -7.45
N TRP A 36 5.45 -3.90 -7.57
CA TRP A 36 4.48 -4.61 -6.73
C TRP A 36 4.67 -4.47 -5.20
N PRO A 37 5.90 -4.50 -4.65
CA PRO A 37 6.15 -4.31 -3.23
C PRO A 37 5.74 -2.91 -2.76
N TYR A 38 6.02 -1.89 -3.58
CA TYR A 38 5.63 -0.52 -3.30
C TYR A 38 4.10 -0.36 -3.29
N ILE A 39 3.40 -1.00 -4.23
CA ILE A 39 1.93 -1.04 -4.24
C ILE A 39 1.42 -1.70 -2.95
N GLY A 40 2.03 -2.81 -2.52
CA GLY A 40 1.70 -3.47 -1.25
C GLY A 40 1.88 -2.54 -0.04
N LEU A 41 3.01 -1.83 0.04
CA LEU A 41 3.29 -0.84 1.09
C LEU A 41 2.29 0.33 1.08
N ILE A 42 1.93 0.81 -0.11
CA ILE A 42 0.95 1.89 -0.27
C ILE A 42 -0.44 1.43 0.20
N LEU A 43 -0.82 0.18 -0.09
CA LEU A 43 -2.11 -0.38 0.29
C LEU A 43 -2.19 -0.77 1.77
N LEU A 44 -1.06 -1.13 2.38
CA LEU A 44 -0.96 -1.58 3.77
C LEU A 44 -1.69 -0.68 4.79
N PRO A 45 -1.51 0.66 4.83
CA PRO A 45 -2.23 1.51 5.77
C PRO A 45 -3.74 1.45 5.57
N PHE A 46 -4.23 1.37 4.33
CA PHE A 46 -5.66 1.29 4.04
C PHE A 46 -6.25 -0.05 4.46
N VAL A 47 -5.54 -1.15 4.19
CA VAL A 47 -5.94 -2.50 4.61
C VAL A 47 -6.03 -2.54 6.13
N LEU A 48 -5.00 -2.06 6.84
CA LEU A 48 -4.98 -2.01 8.29
C LEU A 48 -6.15 -1.21 8.85
N LEU A 49 -6.39 -0.02 8.30
CA LEU A 49 -7.46 0.87 8.75
C LEU A 49 -8.83 0.26 8.49
N SER A 50 -9.03 -0.41 7.35
CA SER A 50 -10.26 -1.14 7.04
C SER A 50 -10.50 -2.33 7.97
N ALA A 51 -9.43 -3.06 8.34
CA ALA A 51 -9.52 -4.18 9.26
C ALA A 51 -9.91 -3.70 10.68
N VAL A 52 -9.26 -2.65 11.18
CA VAL A 52 -9.57 -2.05 12.47
C VAL A 52 -11.02 -1.56 12.50
N LEU A 53 -11.44 -0.76 11.51
CA LEU A 53 -12.82 -0.29 11.42
C LEU A 53 -13.81 -1.45 11.29
N GLY A 54 -13.46 -2.51 10.55
CA GLY A 54 -14.27 -3.70 10.40
C GLY A 54 -14.47 -4.44 11.72
N ILE A 55 -13.43 -4.60 12.53
CA ILE A 55 -13.49 -5.22 13.86
C ILE A 55 -14.34 -4.37 14.81
N PHE A 56 -14.15 -3.06 14.83
CA PHE A 56 -14.97 -2.14 15.63
C PHE A 56 -16.44 -2.18 15.19
N ALA A 57 -16.71 -2.16 13.89
CA ALA A 57 -18.05 -2.27 13.37
C ALA A 57 -18.69 -3.61 13.73
N HIS A 58 -17.96 -4.71 13.61
CA HIS A 58 -18.44 -6.04 13.96
C HIS A 58 -18.76 -6.16 15.45
N SER A 59 -17.85 -5.73 16.32
CA SER A 59 -18.04 -5.76 17.78
C SER A 59 -19.15 -4.82 18.27
N ALA A 60 -19.34 -3.67 17.62
CA ALA A 60 -20.45 -2.75 17.90
C ALA A 60 -21.82 -3.24 17.36
N GLY A 61 -21.88 -4.43 16.74
CA GLY A 61 -23.12 -4.95 16.14
C GLY A 61 -23.58 -4.15 14.92
N TYR A 62 -22.68 -3.39 14.30
CA TYR A 62 -22.96 -2.58 13.13
C TYR A 62 -23.44 -3.50 12.00
N ARG A 63 -24.67 -3.27 11.52
CA ARG A 63 -25.24 -4.01 10.38
C ARG A 63 -24.97 -3.23 9.09
N PRO A 64 -23.83 -3.46 8.39
CA PRO A 64 -23.45 -2.69 7.21
C PRO A 64 -24.52 -2.76 6.11
N ARG A 65 -25.22 -3.89 6.00
CA ARG A 65 -26.35 -4.06 5.07
C ARG A 65 -27.50 -3.09 5.31
N VAL A 66 -27.80 -2.74 6.57
CA VAL A 66 -28.87 -1.81 6.91
C VAL A 66 -28.44 -0.37 6.59
N LEU A 67 -27.19 -0.03 6.89
CA LEU A 67 -26.64 1.29 6.59
C LEU A 67 -26.53 1.54 5.08
N ALA A 68 -26.04 0.56 4.33
CA ALA A 68 -25.97 0.61 2.87
C ALA A 68 -27.36 0.79 2.24
N ARG A 69 -28.37 0.06 2.73
CA ARG A 69 -29.76 0.23 2.28
C ARG A 69 -30.31 1.62 2.58
N ARG A 70 -30.01 2.18 3.76
CA ARG A 70 -30.43 3.56 4.12
C ARG A 70 -29.75 4.61 3.25
N LEU A 71 -28.45 4.45 2.96
CA LEU A 71 -27.73 5.35 2.07
C LEU A 71 -28.28 5.28 0.65
N ALA A 72 -28.47 4.08 0.11
CA ALA A 72 -29.07 3.88 -1.21
C ALA A 72 -30.48 4.52 -1.32
N ALA A 73 -31.32 4.32 -0.31
CA ALA A 73 -32.65 4.94 -0.25
C ALA A 73 -32.57 6.48 -0.22
N ARG A 74 -31.60 7.05 0.51
CA ARG A 74 -31.38 8.50 0.57
C ARG A 74 -30.90 9.08 -0.76
N PHE A 75 -30.02 8.37 -1.46
CA PHE A 75 -29.55 8.80 -2.78
C PHE A 75 -30.67 8.72 -3.82
N SER A 76 -31.45 7.62 -3.83
CA SER A 76 -32.62 7.47 -4.72
C SER A 76 -33.63 8.58 -4.52
N ALA A 77 -33.98 8.91 -3.27
CA ALA A 77 -34.93 9.99 -2.97
C ALA A 77 -34.41 11.39 -3.38
N LYS A 78 -33.10 11.59 -3.40
CA LYS A 78 -32.49 12.86 -3.84
C LYS A 78 -32.53 13.00 -5.36
N ASP A 79 -32.33 11.90 -6.08
CA ASP A 79 -32.40 11.85 -7.54
C ASP A 79 -33.82 12.16 -8.06
N ASP A 80 -34.84 11.54 -7.47
CA ASP A 80 -36.25 11.77 -7.81
C ASP A 80 -36.63 13.27 -7.69
N SER A 81 -36.14 13.93 -6.64
CA SER A 81 -36.42 15.36 -6.43
C SER A 81 -35.75 16.28 -7.45
N GLN A 82 -34.63 15.85 -8.06
CA GLN A 82 -33.93 16.63 -9.07
C GLN A 82 -34.62 16.52 -10.43
N ILE A 83 -35.12 15.32 -10.79
CA ILE A 83 -35.83 15.07 -12.06
C ILE A 83 -37.08 15.95 -12.20
N ILE A 84 -37.83 16.15 -11.11
CA ILE A 84 -39.05 16.96 -11.11
C ILE A 84 -38.74 18.46 -11.33
N LYS A 85 -37.53 18.93 -11.00
CA LYS A 85 -37.13 20.33 -11.23
C LYS A 85 -36.68 20.64 -12.66
N GLU A 86 -36.21 19.64 -13.40
CA GLU A 86 -35.70 19.81 -14.77
C GLU A 86 -36.84 19.79 -15.82
N THR A 87 -38.07 19.52 -15.39
CA THR A 87 -39.25 19.32 -16.25
C THR A 87 -40.33 20.40 -16.13
N THR A 88 -40.05 21.48 -15.38
CA THR A 88 -40.89 22.69 -15.25
C THR A 88 -40.11 23.91 -15.70
#